data_AF-A0AAE0AHX8-F1
#
_entry.id   AF-A0AAE0AHX8-F1
#
_cell.length_a   1.000
_cell.length_b   1.000
_cell.length_c   1.000
_cell.angle_alpha   90.00
_cell.angle_beta   90.00
_cell.angle_gamma   90.00
#
_symmetry.space_group_name_H-M   'P 1'
#
loop_
_entity.id
_entity.type
_entity.pdbx_description
1 polymer ?
#
loop_
_entity_poly.entity_id
_entity_poly.type
_entity_poly.pdbx_seq_one_letter_code
_entity_poly.pdbx_strand_id
1 'polypeptide(L)' 'MKFDDKWVPDSDVIVGILEKKFPEPFLITPPEFACGGLYIAGEKITAVDLSLAPKLYHLKIALGHFKKWSVL' A
#
# COMPACT_ATOMS: atom_id res chain seq x y z
N MET A 1 0.02 15.19 -3.16
CA MET A 1 -1.40 15.31 -3.57
C MET A 1 -1.95 16.63 -3.04
N LYS A 2 -2.95 17.24 -3.71
CA LYS A 2 -3.58 18.49 -3.22
C LYS A 2 -4.95 18.14 -2.61
N PHE A 3 -5.21 18.59 -1.39
CA PHE A 3 -6.49 18.47 -0.70
C PHE A 3 -6.93 19.83 -0.18
N ASP A 4 -8.16 20.26 -0.47
CA ASP A 4 -8.72 21.55 -0.05
C ASP A 4 -7.73 22.70 -0.29
N ASP A 5 -7.19 22.75 -1.50
CA ASP A 5 -6.16 23.69 -1.96
C ASP A 5 -4.81 23.68 -1.22
N LYS A 6 -4.58 22.72 -0.30
CA LYS A 6 -3.31 22.50 0.37
C LYS A 6 -2.54 21.32 -0.21
N TRP A 7 -1.26 21.53 -0.50
CA TRP A 7 -0.35 20.44 -0.90
C TRP A 7 0.05 19.59 0.30
N VAL A 8 -0.06 18.27 0.13
CA VAL A 8 0.39 17.26 1.08
C VAL A 8 1.39 16.35 0.36
N PRO A 9 2.67 16.36 0.75
CA PRO A 9 3.71 15.57 0.08
C PRO A 9 3.88 14.17 0.66
N ASP A 10 3.54 13.96 1.93
CA ASP A 10 3.79 12.72 2.67
C ASP A 10 2.71 11.67 2.40
N SER A 11 3.11 10.47 1.98
CA SER A 11 2.19 9.39 1.61
C SER A 11 1.37 8.87 2.79
N ASP A 12 1.97 8.75 3.98
CA ASP A 12 1.27 8.23 5.15
C ASP A 12 0.22 9.24 5.63
N VAL A 13 0.56 10.53 5.56
CA VAL A 13 -0.39 11.61 5.81
C VAL A 13 -1.52 11.62 4.78
N ILE A 14 -1.22 11.37 3.50
CA ILE A 14 -2.25 11.27 2.44
C ILE A 14 -3.21 10.13 2.74
N VAL A 15 -2.73 8.94 3.10
CA VAL A 15 -3.58 7.79 3.43
C VAL A 15 -4.51 8.11 4.60
N GLY A 16 -4.00 8.73 5.67
CA GLY A 16 -4.84 9.13 6.81
C GLY A 16 -5.92 10.16 6.44
N ILE A 17 -5.63 11.08 5.52
CA ILE A 17 -6.63 12.03 4.99
C ILE A 17 -7.70 11.30 4.18
N LEU A 18 -7.30 10.34 3.34
CA LEU A 18 -8.22 9.54 2.53
C LEU A 18 -9.16 8.73 3.42
N GLU A 19 -8.64 8.04 4.43
CA GLU A 19 -9.45 7.26 5.38
C GLU A 19 -10.50 8.13 6.09
N LYS A 20 -10.12 9.36 6.48
CA LYS A 20 -11.06 10.28 7.14
C LYS A 20 -12.13 10.84 6.20
N LYS A 21 -11.77 11.13 4.94
CA LYS A 21 -12.71 11.72 3.96
C LYS A 21 -13.58 10.68 3.26
N PHE A 22 -13.06 9.48 3.07
CA PHE A 22 -13.66 8.37 2.35
C PHE A 22 -13.52 7.10 3.18
N PRO A 23 -14.33 6.95 4.25
CA PRO A 23 -14.19 5.84 5.19
C PRO A 23 -14.50 4.47 4.58
N GLU A 24 -15.13 4.43 3.40
CA GLU A 24 -15.45 3.19 2.71
C GLU A 24 -14.95 3.24 1.26
N PRO A 25 -14.24 2.20 0.79
CA PRO A 25 -13.80 1.03 1.56
C PRO A 25 -12.64 1.36 2.51
N PHE A 26 -12.67 0.81 3.73
CA PHE A 26 -11.59 1.00 4.72
C PHE A 26 -10.22 0.60 4.17
N LEU A 27 -9.23 1.49 4.29
CA LEU A 27 -7.84 1.19 3.95
C LEU A 27 -7.06 0.64 5.15
N ILE A 28 -7.64 0.58 6.34
CA ILE A 28 -7.01 -0.06 7.49
C ILE A 28 -7.53 -1.49 7.58
N THR A 29 -6.66 -2.50 7.57
CA THR A 29 -7.07 -3.88 7.86
C THR A 29 -7.30 -4.04 9.37
N PRO A 30 -8.50 -4.43 9.83
CA PRO A 30 -8.67 -4.92 11.19
C PRO A 30 -7.85 -6.21 11.41
N PRO A 31 -7.25 -6.41 12.60
CA PRO A 31 -6.39 -7.57 12.89
C PRO A 31 -7.04 -8.93 12.60
N GLU A 32 -8.35 -9.04 12.77
CA GLU A 32 -9.15 -10.23 12.48
C GLU A 32 -9.13 -10.67 11.02
N PHE A 33 -8.72 -9.80 10.08
CA PHE A 33 -8.60 -10.12 8.65
C PHE A 33 -7.15 -10.28 8.18
N ALA A 34 -6.16 -10.19 9.08
CA ALA A 34 -4.74 -10.10 8.74
C ALA A 34 -4.10 -11.42 8.24
N CYS A 35 -4.87 -12.51 8.08
CA CYS A 35 -4.33 -13.81 7.68
C CYS A 35 -5.28 -14.54 6.71
N GLY A 36 -4.72 -15.18 5.68
CA GLY A 36 -5.45 -16.13 4.82
C GLY A 36 -6.11 -15.56 3.57
N GLY A 37 -5.73 -14.39 3.07
CA GLY A 37 -6.32 -13.76 1.88
C GLY A 37 -5.38 -13.59 0.67
N LEU A 38 -5.93 -13.04 -0.42
CA LEU A 38 -5.25 -12.82 -1.71
C LEU A 38 -4.25 -11.65 -1.70
N TYR A 39 -4.32 -10.78 -0.69
CA TYR A 39 -3.48 -9.59 -0.54
C TYR A 39 -2.53 -9.75 0.66
N ILE A 40 -1.52 -8.88 0.76
CA ILE A 40 -0.46 -8.95 1.77
C ILE A 40 -1.05 -8.86 3.18
N ALA A 41 -2.12 -8.08 3.34
CA ALA A 41 -2.77 -7.87 4.63
C ALA A 41 -4.15 -8.55 4.76
N GLY A 42 -4.49 -9.52 3.90
CA GLY A 42 -5.74 -10.28 4.00
C GLY A 42 -6.59 -10.33 2.74
N GLU A 43 -7.92 -10.36 2.90
CA GLU A 43 -8.87 -10.57 1.80
C GLU A 43 -9.15 -9.32 0.95
N LYS A 44 -8.92 -8.13 1.48
CA LYS A 44 -9.17 -6.84 0.81
C LYS A 44 -7.87 -6.05 0.68
N ILE A 45 -7.81 -5.18 -0.32
CA ILE A 45 -6.71 -4.22 -0.49
C ILE A 45 -6.75 -3.21 0.65
N THR A 46 -5.63 -2.99 1.30
CA THR A 46 -5.48 -1.99 2.36
C THR A 46 -4.23 -1.12 2.17
N ALA A 47 -4.02 -0.16 3.06
CA ALA A 47 -2.88 0.75 3.06
C ALA A 47 -1.54 -0.01 3.08
N VAL A 48 -1.50 -1.19 3.71
CA VAL A 48 -0.31 -2.05 3.71
C VAL A 48 0.01 -2.54 2.31
N ASP A 49 -0.99 -3.00 1.56
CA ASP A 49 -0.82 -3.42 0.16
C ASP A 49 -0.35 -2.27 -0.72
N LEU A 50 -1.01 -1.11 -0.60
CA LEU A 50 -0.67 0.08 -1.37
C LEU A 50 0.74 0.60 -1.05
N SER A 51 1.21 0.43 0.18
CA SER A 51 2.55 0.83 0.60
C SER A 51 3.64 -0.15 0.17
N LEU A 52 3.33 -1.46 0.12
CA LEU A 52 4.30 -2.51 -0.17
C LEU A 52 4.37 -2.88 -1.65
N ALA A 53 3.25 -2.88 -2.38
CA ALA A 53 3.21 -3.22 -3.80
C ALA A 53 4.26 -2.48 -4.65
N PRO A 54 4.39 -1.14 -4.60
CA PRO A 54 5.42 -0.44 -5.38
C PRO A 54 6.84 -0.78 -4.93
N LYS A 55 7.06 -1.02 -3.62
CA LYS A 55 8.38 -1.39 -3.08
C LYS A 55 8.80 -2.79 -3.55
N LEU A 56 7.89 -3.76 -3.49
CA LEU A 56 8.12 -5.12 -3.94
C LEU A 56 8.31 -5.18 -5.45
N TYR A 57 7.57 -4.38 -6.22
CA TYR A 57 7.78 -4.26 -7.66
C TYR A 57 9.17 -3.71 -7.97
N HIS A 58 9.57 -2.59 -7.36
CA HIS A 58 10.94 -2.05 -7.52
C HIS A 58 12.01 -3.05 -7.10
N LEU A 59 11.81 -3.79 -6.00
CA LEU A 59 12.73 -4.83 -5.55
C LEU A 59 12.90 -5.93 -6.60
N LYS A 60 11.80 -6.45 -7.16
CA LYS A 60 11.83 -7.45 -8.23
C LYS A 60 12.66 -6.99 -9.42
N ILE A 61 12.43 -5.77 -9.89
CA ILE A 61 13.16 -5.21 -11.03
C ILE A 61 14.65 -5.01 -10.71
N ALA A 62 14.96 -4.42 -9.55
CA ALA A 62 16.34 -4.15 -9.16
C ALA A 62 17.16 -5.43 -8.98
N LEU A 63 16.59 -6.46 -8.35
CA LEU A 63 17.25 -7.75 -8.18
C LEU A 63 17.50 -8.45 -9.53
N GLY A 64 16.51 -8.42 -10.43
CA GLY A 64 16.68 -8.95 -11.79
C GLY A 64 17.80 -8.23 -12.56
N HIS A 65 17.84 -6.90 -12.48
CA HIS A 65 18.84 -6.11 -13.20
C HIS A 65 20.26 -6.30 -12.64
N PHE A 66 20.43 -6.06 -11.33
CA PHE A 66 21.74 -5.95 -10.69
C PHE A 66 22.30 -7.28 -10.17
N LYS A 67 21.43 -8.23 -9.80
CA LYS A 67 21.85 -9.52 -9.22
C LYS A 67 21.57 -10.72 -10.11
N LYS A 68 20.83 -10.53 -11.21
CA LYS A 68 20.35 -11.63 -12.08
C LYS A 68 19.51 -12.65 -11.32
N TRP A 69 18.87 -12.23 -10.23
CA TRP A 69 17.99 -13.08 -9.43
C TRP A 69 16.56 -12.97 -9.94
N SER A 70 15.86 -14.10 -10.02
CA SER A 70 14.43 -14.14 -10.24
C SER A 70 13.73 -14.36 -8.90
N VAL A 71 12.78 -13.49 -8.58
CA VAL A 71 11.88 -13.65 -7.43
C VAL A 71 10.50 -14.01 -7.99
N LEU A 72 10.18 -15.30 -7.92
CA LEU A 72 8.90 -15.93 -8.25
C LEU A 72 8.55 -16.92 -7.14
#